data_AF-A0A538EU72-F1
#
_entry.id   AF-A0A538EU72-F1
#
_cell.length_a   1.000
_cell.length_b   1.000
_cell.length_c   1.000
_cell.angle_alpha   90.00
_cell.angle_beta   90.00
_cell.angle_gamma   90.00
#
_symmetry.space_group_name_H-M   'P 1'
#
loop_
_entity.id
_entity.type
_entity.pdbx_description
1 polymer ?
#
loop_
_entity_poly.entity_id
_entity_poly.type
_entity_poly.pdbx_seq_one_letter_code
_entity_poly.pdbx_strand_id
1 'polypeptide(L)' 'PREIEEQFEREGQAVARCVEELERLGVVVKDLDRGLVDFPALRGDEEVLLCWEVGEDEIAYWHGVDEGFAGRKPLPLD' A
#
# COMPACT_ATOMS: atom_id res chain seq x y z
N PRO A 1 4.28 26.73 19.47
CA PRO A 1 3.42 26.65 20.68
C PRO A 1 3.14 25.19 21.01
N ARG A 2 3.14 24.81 22.29
CA ARG A 2 2.94 23.41 22.75
C ARG A 2 1.73 22.73 22.10
N GLU A 3 0.65 23.47 21.86
CA GLU A 3 -0.56 22.95 21.21
C GLU A 3 -0.33 22.42 19.79
N ILE A 4 0.54 23.06 19.00
CA ILE A 4 0.88 22.62 17.64
C ILE A 4 1.69 21.32 17.68
N GLU A 5 2.63 21.21 18.63
CA GLU A 5 3.44 20.01 18.84
C GLU A 5 2.56 18.83 19.25
N GLU A 6 1.63 19.05 20.19
CA GLU A 6 0.68 18.04 20.63
C GLU A 6 -0.28 17.62 19.50
N GLN A 7 -0.71 18.55 18.65
CA GLN A 7 -1.53 18.22 17.49
C GLN A 7 -0.76 17.37 16.50
N PHE A 8 0.47 17.75 16.17
CA PHE A 8 1.32 17.00 15.26
C PHE A 8 1.55 15.56 15.73
N GLU A 9 1.86 15.38 17.02
CA GLU A 9 2.02 14.06 17.63
C GLU A 9 0.75 13.21 17.54
N ARG A 10 -0.43 13.80 17.82
CA ARG A 10 -1.71 13.09 17.72
C ARG A 10 -2.00 12.58 16.31
N GLU A 11 -1.79 13.42 15.30
CA GLU A 11 -2.00 13.05 13.90
C GLU A 11 -0.99 11.97 13.47
N GLY A 12 0.29 12.11 13.85
CA GLY A 12 1.32 11.11 13.56
C GLY A 12 0.99 9.75 14.16
N GLN A 13 0.50 9.71 15.40
CA GLN A 13 0.05 8.48 16.04
C GLN A 13 -1.20 7.88 15.37
N ALA A 14 -2.12 8.69 14.87
CA ALA A 14 -3.28 8.21 14.14
C ALA A 14 -2.85 7.53 12.83
N VAL A 15 -1.95 8.16 12.07
CA VAL A 15 -1.37 7.60 10.86
C VAL A 15 -0.62 6.29 11.14
N ALA A 16 0.24 6.25 12.16
CA ALA A 16 0.97 5.05 12.53
C ALA A 16 0.03 3.87 12.85
N ARG A 17 -1.05 4.12 13.60
CA ARG A 17 -2.06 3.09 13.88
C ARG A 17 -2.70 2.57 12.61
N CYS A 18 -3.10 3.44 11.69
CA CYS A 18 -3.69 3.04 10.40
C CYS A 18 -2.75 2.14 9.59
N VAL A 19 -1.46 2.50 9.51
CA VAL A 19 -0.45 1.67 8.83
C VAL A 19 -0.33 0.30 9.49
N GLU A 20 -0.25 0.25 10.82
CA GLU A 20 -0.21 -1.02 11.54
C GLU A 20 -1.47 -1.88 11.29
N GLU A 21 -2.66 -1.28 11.13
CA GLU A 21 -3.86 -2.04 10.80
C GLU A 21 -3.78 -2.66 9.41
N LEU A 22 -3.29 -1.91 8.42
CA LEU A 22 -3.08 -2.40 7.06
C LEU A 22 -2.07 -3.55 7.03
N GLU A 23 -0.93 -3.40 7.71
CA GLU A 23 0.09 -4.45 7.81
C GLU A 23 -0.46 -5.71 8.49
N ARG A 24 -1.30 -5.57 9.53
CA ARG A 24 -1.98 -6.72 10.16
C ARG A 24 -2.95 -7.44 9.23
N LEU A 25 -3.49 -6.75 8.23
CA LEU A 25 -4.33 -7.34 7.19
C LEU A 25 -3.51 -7.96 6.05
N GLY A 26 -2.17 -7.89 6.11
CA GLY A 26 -1.27 -8.38 5.08
C GLY A 26 -1.05 -7.39 3.93
N VAL A 27 -1.53 -6.16 4.05
CA VAL A 27 -1.29 -5.09 3.08
C VAL A 27 0.10 -4.50 3.30
N VAL A 28 0.85 -4.30 2.22
CA VAL A 28 2.19 -3.69 2.26
C VAL A 28 2.08 -2.23 1.85
N VAL A 29 2.28 -1.31 2.79
CA VAL A 29 2.33 0.13 2.48
C VAL A 29 3.66 0.45 1.82
N LYS A 30 3.63 0.88 0.56
CA LYS A 30 4.84 1.14 -0.24
C LYS A 30 5.27 2.59 -0.22
N ASP A 31 4.29 3.49 -0.30
CA ASP A 31 4.50 4.93 -0.27
C ASP A 31 3.25 5.58 0.34
N LEU A 32 3.39 6.08 1.55
CA LEU A 32 2.28 6.67 2.30
C LEU A 32 1.86 8.03 1.73
N ASP A 33 2.81 8.83 1.23
CA ASP A 33 2.53 10.15 0.68
C ASP A 33 1.71 10.06 -0.60
N ARG A 34 1.96 9.03 -1.40
CA ARG A 34 1.16 8.71 -2.61
C ARG A 34 -0.12 7.93 -2.32
N GLY A 35 -0.20 7.28 -1.15
CA GLY A 35 -1.26 6.32 -0.86
C GLY A 35 -1.13 5.05 -1.71
N LEU A 36 0.10 4.57 -1.89
CA LEU A 36 0.43 3.38 -2.65
C LEU A 36 0.56 2.17 -1.73
N VAL A 37 -0.19 1.11 -2.05
CA VAL A 37 -0.17 -0.15 -1.31
C VAL A 37 -0.11 -1.35 -2.25
N ASP A 38 0.52 -2.42 -1.77
CA ASP A 38 0.56 -3.71 -2.43
C ASP A 38 -0.17 -4.78 -1.61
N PHE A 39 -0.86 -5.70 -2.28
CA PHE A 39 -1.50 -6.86 -1.70
C PHE A 39 -0.80 -8.12 -2.20
N PRO A 40 -0.15 -8.91 -1.34
CA PRO A 40 0.46 -10.18 -1.73
C PRO A 40 -0.57 -11.13 -2.34
N ALA A 41 -0.23 -11.73 -3.48
CA ALA A 41 -1.07 -12.68 -4.20
C ALA A 41 -0.22 -13.76 -4.90
N LEU A 42 -0.90 -14.74 -5.48
CA LEU A 42 -0.28 -15.82 -6.24
C LEU A 42 -0.80 -15.82 -7.68
N ARG A 43 0.12 -15.97 -8.64
CA ARG A 43 -0.14 -16.27 -10.04
C ARG A 43 0.35 -17.68 -10.33
N GLY A 44 -0.52 -18.67 -10.16
CA GLY A 44 -0.10 -20.06 -10.07
C GLY A 44 0.72 -20.29 -8.79
N ASP A 45 1.98 -20.70 -8.95
CA ASP A 45 2.94 -20.86 -7.85
C ASP A 45 3.89 -19.66 -7.70
N GLU A 46 3.71 -18.60 -8.50
CA GLU A 46 4.54 -17.40 -8.47
C GLU A 46 3.95 -16.34 -7.54
N GLU A 47 4.76 -15.84 -6.60
CA GLU A 47 4.39 -14.69 -5.76
C GLU A 47 4.39 -13.40 -6.59
N VAL A 48 3.28 -12.67 -6.49
CA VAL A 48 3.09 -11.37 -7.14
C VAL A 48 2.47 -10.39 -6.16
N LEU A 49 2.51 -9.11 -6.50
CA LEU A 49 1.92 -8.04 -5.71
C LEU A 49 0.83 -7.36 -6.53
N LEU A 50 -0.41 -7.40 -6.05
CA LEU A 50 -1.47 -6.58 -6.61
C LEU A 50 -1.28 -5.15 -6.11
N CYS A 51 -1.35 -4.17 -6.99
CA CYS A 51 -0.89 -2.82 -6.69
C CYS A 51 -2.04 -1.82 -6.86
N TRP A 52 -2.27 -0.97 -5.86
CA TRP A 52 -3.30 0.06 -5.87
C TRP A 52 -2.76 1.38 -5.34
N GLU A 53 -3.12 2.48 -6.00
CA GLU A 53 -2.82 3.84 -5.60
C GLU A 53 -4.09 4.65 -5.35
N VAL A 54 -4.07 5.54 -4.36
CA VAL A 54 -5.17 6.48 -4.10
C VAL A 54 -5.58 7.21 -5.38
N GLY A 55 -6.88 7.16 -5.68
CA GLY A 55 -7.46 7.72 -6.89
C GLY A 55 -7.84 6.66 -7.94
N GLU A 56 -7.39 5.41 -7.75
CA GLU A 56 -7.89 4.27 -8.51
C GLU A 56 -9.18 3.73 -7.90
N ASP A 57 -10.19 3.43 -8.73
CA ASP A 57 -11.48 2.92 -8.27
C ASP A 57 -11.39 1.48 -7.71
N GLU A 58 -10.46 0.68 -8.26
CA GLU A 58 -10.27 -0.72 -7.91
C GLU A 58 -8.82 -1.16 -8.16
N ILE A 59 -8.44 -2.32 -7.62
CA ILE A 59 -7.17 -2.98 -7.94
C ILE A 59 -7.24 -3.47 -9.39
N ALA A 60 -6.53 -2.79 -10.30
CA ALA A 60 -6.51 -3.12 -11.73
C ALA A 60 -5.14 -3.62 -12.23
N TYR A 61 -4.12 -3.59 -11.38
CA TYR A 61 -2.74 -3.89 -11.77
C TYR A 61 -2.04 -4.79 -10.76
N TRP A 62 -1.01 -5.48 -11.25
CA TRP A 62 -0.09 -6.29 -10.46
C TRP A 62 1.35 -6.08 -10.94
N HIS A 63 2.34 -6.48 -10.15
CA HIS A 63 3.74 -6.55 -10.56
C HIS A 63 4.46 -7.70 -9.86
N GLY A 64 5.61 -8.09 -10.39
CA GLY A 64 6.52 -9.04 -9.72
C GLY A 64 7.12 -8.44 -8.45
N VAL A 65 7.58 -9.30 -7.54
CA VAL A 65 8.14 -8.90 -6.24
C VAL A 65 9.30 -7.89 -6.37
N ASP A 66 10.11 -8.02 -7.44
CA ASP A 66 11.28 -7.18 -7.69
C ASP A 66 11.04 -5.99 -8.66
N GLU A 67 9.84 -5.88 -9.25
CA GLU A 67 9.55 -4.89 -10.31
C GLU A 67 9.07 -3.54 -9.76
N GLY A 68 8.31 -3.57 -8.65
CA GLY A 68 7.67 -2.39 -8.06
C GLY A 68 6.67 -1.69 -8.99
N PHE A 69 6.27 -0.47 -8.60
CA PHE A 69 5.22 0.30 -9.28
C PHE A 69 5.46 0.55 -10.78
N ALA A 70 6.72 0.73 -11.19
CA ALA A 70 7.06 0.99 -12.59
C ALA A 70 6.83 -0.22 -13.51
N GLY A 71 6.76 -1.43 -12.93
CA GLY A 71 6.52 -2.67 -13.67
C GLY A 71 5.06 -3.15 -13.65
N ARG A 72 4.10 -2.27 -13.32
CA ARG A 72 2.69 -2.63 -13.27
C ARG A 72 2.20 -3.19 -14.60
N LYS A 73 1.52 -4.34 -14.50
CA LYS A 73 0.85 -5.07 -15.57
C LYS A 73 -0.65 -5.10 -15.26
N PRO A 74 -1.54 -4.98 -16.25
CA PRO A 74 -2.97 -5.05 -16.01
C PRO A 74 -3.38 -6.45 -15.53
N LEU A 75 -4.45 -6.51 -14.74
CA LEU A 75 -5.18 -7.74 -14.48
C LEU A 75 -5.97 -8.20 -15.73
N PRO A 76 -6.33 -9.49 -15.84
CA PRO A 76 -6.14 -10.57 -14.87
C PRO A 76 -4.69 -11.04 -14.74
N LEU A 77 -4.43 -11.84 -13.69
CA LEU A 77 -3.19 -12.60 -13.58
C LEU A 77 -3.23 -13.74 -14.60
N ASP A 78 -2.70 -13.50 -15.81
CA ASP A 78 -2.56 -14.51 -16.87
C ASP A 78 -1.68 -15.70 -16.45
#